data_AF-A0A0T6BB61-F1
#
_entry.id   AF-A0A0T6BB61-F1
#
_cell.length_a   1.000
_cell.length_b   1.000
_cell.length_c   1.000
_cell.angle_alpha   90.00
_cell.angle_beta   90.00
_cell.angle_gamma   90.00
#
_symmetry.space_group_name_H-M   'P 1'
#
loop_
_entity.id
_entity.type
_entity.pdbx_description
1 polymer ?
#
loop_
_entity_poly.entity_id
_entity_poly.type
_entity_poly.pdbx_seq_one_letter_code
_entity_poly.pdbx_strand_id
1 'polypeptide(L)'
;MDYRSPLENIINIFGSLPQGHDKPVKQAVYNALALFLLFLGCAAGCALYLILEPFIKPLMWALLVGSVLHPLKYKLAQRFKSWFHSLEESNTPVVFGLILVPVNLVDNISELLGNKLLNHLKIITSVLVIIPVLHLIYYYTPKFLISLVINFTHWSSYFISFIIDHASTAVVVILLLGYITAVVFFWTAQNNFKFHCISTLTWFLLACYLANLCGSLKIAAFVT
;
A
#
# COMPACT_ATOMS: atom_id res chain seq x y z
N MET A 1 41.24 -40.98 1.03
CA MET A 1 40.58 -40.35 2.20
C MET A 1 39.78 -39.20 1.65
N ASP A 2 38.49 -39.42 1.40
CA ASP A 2 37.64 -38.42 0.75
C ASP A 2 37.32 -37.28 1.73
N TYR A 3 37.87 -36.10 1.44
CA TYR A 3 37.59 -34.86 2.15
C TYR A 3 36.20 -34.36 1.73
N ARG A 4 35.13 -34.96 2.26
CA ARG A 4 33.78 -34.42 2.08
C ARG A 4 33.68 -33.10 2.83
N SER A 5 33.35 -32.03 2.10
CA SER A 5 33.18 -30.70 2.69
C SER A 5 32.01 -30.75 3.68
N PRO A 6 32.14 -30.19 4.90
CA PRO A 6 31.06 -30.22 5.90
C PRO A 6 29.76 -29.58 5.36
N LEU A 7 29.87 -28.67 4.39
CA LEU A 7 28.72 -28.06 3.71
C LEU A 7 27.96 -29.05 2.83
N GLU A 8 28.65 -29.95 2.14
CA GLU A 8 28.00 -30.98 1.30
C GLU A 8 27.21 -31.96 2.17
N ASN A 9 27.72 -32.26 3.37
CA ASN A 9 27.01 -33.10 4.32
C ASN A 9 25.74 -32.43 4.85
N ILE A 10 25.78 -31.13 5.13
CA ILE A 10 24.61 -30.34 5.54
C ILE A 10 23.58 -30.27 4.40
N ILE A 11 24.01 -30.08 3.17
CA ILE A 11 23.13 -30.02 1.99
C ILE A 11 22.47 -31.39 1.73
N ASN A 12 23.21 -32.49 1.89
CA ASN A 12 22.64 -33.84 1.74
C ASN A 12 21.64 -34.19 2.86
N ILE A 13 21.87 -33.70 4.07
CA ILE A 13 20.93 -33.83 5.20
C ILE A 13 19.66 -33.01 4.94
N PHE A 14 19.79 -31.79 4.38
CA PHE A 14 18.64 -30.98 3.99
C PHE A 14 17.88 -31.56 2.78
N GLY A 15 18.57 -32.25 1.86
CA GLY A 15 17.98 -32.89 0.68
C GLY A 15 17.33 -34.25 0.93
N SER A 16 17.61 -34.89 2.07
CA SER A 16 17.05 -36.20 2.44
C SER A 16 15.85 -36.14 3.40
N LEU A 17 15.31 -34.93 3.64
CA LEU A 17 14.12 -34.76 4.45
C LEU A 17 12.87 -35.31 3.73
N PRO A 18 11.93 -35.98 4.44
CA PRO A 18 10.73 -36.54 3.81
C PRO A 18 9.87 -35.44 3.20
N GLN A 19 9.39 -35.64 1.96
CA GLN A 19 8.66 -34.67 1.11
C GLN A 19 7.38 -34.03 1.71
N GLY A 20 7.00 -34.41 2.94
CA GLY A 20 5.94 -33.75 3.72
C GLY A 20 6.41 -32.57 4.59
N HIS A 21 7.71 -32.44 4.88
CA HIS A 21 8.27 -31.40 5.76
C HIS A 21 9.03 -30.28 5.04
N ASP A 22 9.12 -30.30 3.69
CA ASP A 22 9.92 -29.33 2.94
C ASP A 22 9.42 -27.89 3.07
N LYS A 23 8.09 -27.68 3.15
CA LYS A 23 7.49 -26.35 3.30
C LYS A 23 7.74 -25.73 4.70
N PRO A 24 7.45 -26.42 5.82
CA PRO A 24 7.71 -25.87 7.16
C PRO A 24 9.21 -25.69 7.43
N VAL A 25 10.07 -26.57 6.91
CA VAL A 25 11.53 -26.46 7.09
C VAL A 25 12.09 -25.26 6.31
N LYS A 26 11.68 -25.05 5.04
CA LYS A 26 12.08 -23.85 4.28
C LYS A 26 11.61 -22.57 4.98
N GLN A 27 10.38 -22.54 5.49
CA GLN A 27 9.86 -21.40 6.23
C GLN A 27 10.64 -21.14 7.53
N ALA A 28 10.99 -22.19 8.28
CA ALA A 28 11.81 -22.07 9.48
C ALA A 28 13.20 -21.50 9.18
N VAL A 29 13.82 -21.92 8.07
CA VAL A 29 15.13 -21.39 7.62
C VAL A 29 15.02 -19.92 7.20
N TYR A 30 14.01 -19.55 6.41
CA TYR A 30 13.78 -18.14 6.04
C TYR A 30 13.52 -17.27 7.27
N ASN A 31 12.72 -17.75 8.22
CA ASN A 31 12.45 -17.03 9.46
C ASN A 31 13.70 -16.90 10.34
N ALA A 32 14.51 -17.95 10.46
CA ALA A 32 15.77 -17.90 11.19
C ALA A 32 16.76 -16.92 10.56
N LEU A 33 16.87 -16.91 9.23
CA LEU A 33 17.69 -15.95 8.50
C LEU A 33 17.19 -14.51 8.70
N ALA A 34 15.87 -14.29 8.62
CA ALA A 34 15.25 -12.99 8.82
C ALA A 34 15.52 -12.46 10.24
N LEU A 35 15.37 -13.31 11.26
CA LEU A 35 15.68 -12.97 12.66
C LEU A 35 17.17 -12.70 12.87
N PHE A 36 18.05 -13.45 12.20
CA PHE A 36 19.49 -13.21 12.26
C PHE A 36 19.88 -11.86 11.63
N LEU A 37 19.32 -11.53 10.46
CA LEU A 37 19.53 -10.25 9.81
C LEU A 37 18.94 -9.09 10.63
N LEU A 38 17.77 -9.29 11.23
CA LEU A 38 17.15 -8.32 12.14
C LEU A 38 18.06 -8.07 13.35
N PHE A 39 18.56 -9.13 13.98
CA PHE A 39 19.47 -9.02 15.11
C PHE A 39 20.75 -8.29 14.73
N LEU A 40 21.35 -8.61 13.58
CA LEU A 40 22.54 -7.94 13.06
C LEU A 40 22.27 -6.46 12.76
N GLY A 41 21.11 -6.15 12.17
CA GLY A 41 20.66 -4.78 11.92
C GLY A 41 20.45 -3.99 13.22
N CYS A 42 19.83 -4.60 14.23
CA CYS A 42 19.68 -4.00 15.55
C CYS A 42 21.03 -3.77 16.22
N ALA A 43 21.96 -4.73 16.17
CA ALA A 43 23.31 -4.58 16.71
C ALA A 43 24.09 -3.45 16.02
N ALA A 44 24.01 -3.36 14.69
CA ALA A 44 24.61 -2.28 13.92
C ALA A 44 23.98 -0.92 14.25
N GLY A 45 22.64 -0.88 14.41
CA GLY A 45 21.91 0.32 14.85
C GLY A 45 22.31 0.77 16.25
N CYS A 46 22.47 -0.16 17.20
CA CYS A 46 22.98 0.12 18.54
C CYS A 46 24.41 0.64 18.50
N ALA A 47 25.30 0.03 17.70
CA ALA A 47 26.68 0.51 17.54
C ALA A 47 26.73 1.93 16.96
N LEU A 48 25.91 2.21 15.94
CA LEU A 48 25.79 3.54 15.37
C LEU A 48 25.26 4.55 16.41
N TYR A 49 24.25 4.16 17.19
CA TYR A 49 23.72 5.01 18.26
C TYR A 49 24.81 5.35 19.29
N LEU A 50 25.60 4.38 19.76
CA LEU A 50 26.69 4.64 20.71
C LEU A 50 27.75 5.59 20.15
N ILE A 51 28.06 5.48 18.85
CA ILE A 51 28.99 6.41 18.18
C ILE A 51 28.37 7.81 18.08
N LEU A 52 27.08 7.90 17.79
CA LEU A 52 26.38 9.16 17.54
C LEU A 52 25.90 9.84 18.82
N GLU A 53 25.72 9.10 19.92
CA GLU A 53 25.26 9.58 21.23
C GLU A 53 25.94 10.89 21.68
N PRO A 54 27.28 11.02 21.68
CA PRO A 54 27.94 12.28 22.04
C PRO A 54 27.60 13.45 21.11
N PHE A 55 27.20 13.16 19.87
CA PHE A 55 26.85 14.15 18.86
C PHE A 55 25.34 14.46 18.81
N ILE A 56 24.46 13.54 19.23
CA ILE A 56 23.00 13.72 19.16
C ILE A 56 22.58 14.99 19.91
N LYS A 57 23.11 15.21 21.12
CA LYS A 57 22.74 16.40 21.90
C LYS A 57 23.16 17.68 21.17
N PRO A 58 24.44 17.92 20.82
CA PRO A 58 24.85 19.08 20.01
C PRO A 58 24.08 19.23 18.70
N LEU A 59 23.80 18.14 17.97
CA LEU A 59 23.08 18.16 16.70
C LEU A 59 21.62 18.59 16.88
N MET A 60 20.93 18.09 17.91
CA MET A 60 19.57 18.51 18.25
C MET A 60 19.52 19.98 18.65
N TRP A 61 20.51 20.47 19.41
CA TRP A 61 20.63 21.89 19.73
C TRP A 61 20.86 22.75 18.48
N ALA A 62 21.73 22.32 17.57
CA ALA A 62 21.96 23.02 16.31
C ALA A 62 20.72 23.03 15.42
N LEU A 63 19.97 21.92 15.36
CA LEU A 63 18.73 21.83 14.60
C LEU A 63 17.64 22.71 15.22
N LEU A 64 17.43 22.64 16.54
CA LEU A 64 16.46 23.45 17.26
C LEU A 64 16.80 24.94 17.14
N VAL A 65 18.00 25.35 17.52
CA VAL A 65 18.39 26.76 17.57
C VAL A 65 18.63 27.33 16.17
N GLY A 66 19.31 26.59 15.30
CA GLY A 66 19.68 27.05 13.97
C GLY A 66 18.55 26.95 12.95
N SER A 67 17.93 25.77 12.83
CA SER A 67 16.95 25.54 11.76
C SER A 67 15.53 25.95 12.15
N VAL A 68 15.09 25.65 13.37
CA VAL A 68 13.69 25.93 13.79
C VAL A 68 13.56 27.31 14.44
N LEU A 69 14.43 27.65 15.38
CA LEU A 69 14.31 28.86 16.19
C LEU A 69 14.66 30.13 15.40
N HIS A 70 15.62 30.07 14.47
CA HIS A 70 15.99 31.22 13.64
C HIS A 70 14.82 31.73 12.77
N PRO A 71 14.18 30.92 11.90
CA PRO A 71 13.05 31.39 11.10
C PRO A 71 11.84 31.71 11.97
N LEU A 72 11.65 31.01 13.10
CA LEU A 72 10.56 31.33 14.03
C LEU A 72 10.75 32.71 14.67
N LYS A 73 11.93 32.99 15.22
CA LYS A 73 12.29 34.30 15.79
C LYS A 73 12.19 35.40 14.74
N TYR A 74 12.70 35.16 13.53
CA TYR A 74 12.61 36.12 12.43
C TYR A 74 11.16 36.43 12.04
N LYS A 75 10.32 35.41 11.87
CA LYS A 75 8.89 35.58 11.56
C LYS A 75 8.15 36.34 12.66
N LEU A 76 8.38 35.99 13.93
CA LEU A 76 7.80 36.69 15.08
C LEU A 76 8.23 38.15 15.11
N ALA A 77 9.53 38.42 14.98
CA ALA A 77 10.07 39.78 14.98
C ALA A 77 9.50 40.62 13.83
N GLN A 78 9.40 40.06 12.62
CA GLN A 78 8.79 40.73 11.48
C GLN A 78 7.30 41.01 11.71
N ARG A 79 6.57 40.06 12.32
CA ARG A 79 5.15 40.24 12.65
C ARG A 79 4.95 41.34 13.69
N PHE A 80 5.76 41.36 14.75
CA PHE A 80 5.74 42.42 15.76
C PHE A 80 6.10 43.78 15.17
N LYS A 81 7.14 43.84 14.32
CA LYS A 81 7.54 45.09 13.66
C LYS A 81 6.45 45.63 12.74
N SER A 82 5.83 44.77 11.94
CA SER A 82 4.72 45.13 11.07
C SER A 82 3.48 45.57 11.86
N TRP A 83 3.19 44.89 12.98
CA TRP A 83 2.10 45.26 13.88
C TRP A 83 2.35 46.63 14.52
N PHE A 84 3.57 46.87 15.01
CA PHE A 84 3.93 48.15 15.62
C PHE A 84 3.87 49.30 14.62
N HIS A 85 4.37 49.09 13.39
CA HIS A 85 4.26 50.08 12.31
C HIS A 85 2.79 50.40 11.97
N SER A 86 1.92 49.39 11.96
CA SER A 86 0.48 49.58 11.71
C SER A 86 -0.22 50.36 12.84
N LEU A 87 0.22 50.20 14.08
CA LEU A 87 -0.27 51.01 15.21
C LEU A 87 0.19 52.47 15.12
N GLU A 88 1.44 52.69 14.70
CA GLU A 88 2.02 54.01 14.52
C GLU A 88 1.31 54.81 13.41
N GLU A 89 1.02 54.17 12.26
CA GLU A 89 0.24 54.80 11.18
C GLU A 89 -1.21 55.12 11.58
N SER A 90 -1.82 54.30 12.44
CA SER A 90 -3.20 54.49 12.90
C SER A 90 -3.35 55.45 14.09
N ASN A 91 -2.25 56.04 14.59
CA ASN A 91 -2.22 56.90 15.78
C ASN A 91 -2.89 56.27 17.01
N THR A 92 -2.91 54.93 17.11
CA THR A 92 -3.51 54.24 18.25
C THR A 92 -2.47 54.03 19.35
N PRO A 93 -2.77 54.36 20.61
CA PRO A 93 -1.84 54.12 21.71
C PRO A 93 -1.57 52.62 21.88
N VAL A 94 -0.29 52.26 22.02
CA VAL A 94 0.20 50.86 22.11
C VAL A 94 -0.54 50.03 23.15
N VAL A 95 -0.99 50.64 24.25
CA VAL A 95 -1.76 49.98 25.32
C VAL A 95 -3.11 49.45 24.80
N PHE A 96 -3.83 50.23 24.00
CA PHE A 96 -5.07 49.77 23.39
C PHE A 96 -4.81 48.69 22.34
N GLY A 97 -3.75 48.85 21.55
CA GLY A 97 -3.29 47.81 20.63
C GLY A 97 -3.06 46.48 21.33
N LEU A 98 -2.35 46.47 22.47
CA LEU A 98 -2.04 45.27 23.25
C LEU A 98 -3.30 44.58 23.81
N ILE A 99 -4.29 45.35 24.26
CA ILE A 99 -5.57 44.83 24.76
C ILE A 99 -6.38 44.17 23.62
N LEU A 100 -6.27 44.69 22.40
CA LEU A 100 -6.96 44.18 21.20
C LEU A 100 -6.22 43.00 20.54
N VAL A 101 -4.95 42.74 20.86
CA VAL A 101 -4.19 41.58 20.35
C VAL A 101 -4.95 40.26 20.52
N PRO A 102 -5.41 39.85 21.72
CA PRO A 102 -6.10 38.56 21.87
C PRO A 102 -7.37 38.47 21.03
N VAL A 103 -8.13 39.57 20.90
CA VAL A 103 -9.35 39.62 20.10
C VAL A 103 -9.03 39.41 18.62
N ASN A 104 -8.06 40.16 18.08
CA ASN A 104 -7.63 40.00 16.69
C ASN A 104 -7.03 38.62 16.41
N LEU A 105 -6.36 38.01 17.39
CA LEU A 105 -5.77 36.69 17.25
C LEU A 105 -6.87 35.61 17.18
N VAL A 106 -7.89 35.71 18.03
CA VAL A 106 -9.08 34.84 17.97
C VAL A 106 -9.82 35.01 16.64
N ASP A 107 -9.99 36.25 16.17
CA ASP A 107 -10.68 36.52 14.91
C ASP A 107 -9.93 35.95 13.71
N ASN A 108 -8.62 36.16 13.63
CA ASN A 108 -7.78 35.55 12.60
C ASN A 108 -7.78 34.01 12.64
N ILE A 109 -7.78 33.42 13.84
CA ILE A 109 -7.87 31.97 14.00
C ILE A 109 -9.25 31.50 13.51
N SER A 110 -10.32 32.19 13.89
CA SER A 110 -11.70 31.91 13.49
C SER A 110 -11.84 31.96 11.97
N GLU A 111 -11.30 32.98 11.32
CA GLU A 111 -11.36 33.14 9.87
C GLU A 111 -10.53 32.09 9.12
N LEU A 112 -9.35 31.71 9.64
CA LEU A 112 -8.53 30.63 9.10
C LEU A 112 -9.21 29.27 9.23
N LEU A 113 -9.78 28.97 10.39
CA LEU A 113 -10.53 27.73 10.60
C LEU A 113 -11.79 27.72 9.74
N GLY A 114 -12.53 28.83 9.70
CA GLY A 114 -13.73 29.01 8.89
C GLY A 114 -13.45 28.77 7.41
N ASN A 115 -12.44 29.44 6.84
CA ASN A 115 -12.08 29.28 5.43
C ASN A 115 -11.61 27.85 5.10
N LYS A 116 -10.86 27.19 6.00
CA LYS A 116 -10.49 25.77 5.80
C LYS A 116 -11.70 24.84 5.89
N LEU A 117 -12.61 25.08 6.82
CA LEU A 117 -13.86 24.32 6.95
C LEU A 117 -14.75 24.49 5.73
N LEU A 118 -14.89 25.71 5.22
CA LEU A 118 -15.66 26.01 4.00
C LEU A 118 -15.06 25.32 2.76
N ASN A 119 -13.73 25.36 2.61
CA ASN A 119 -13.07 24.70 1.49
C ASN A 119 -13.22 23.17 1.51
N HIS A 120 -13.36 22.57 2.70
CA HIS A 120 -13.55 21.14 2.87
C HIS A 120 -14.97 20.72 3.26
N LEU A 121 -15.93 21.66 3.25
CA LEU A 121 -17.30 21.43 3.72
C LEU A 121 -18.02 20.38 2.87
N LYS A 122 -17.71 20.31 1.57
CA LYS A 122 -18.22 19.27 0.67
C LYS A 122 -17.78 17.87 1.10
N ILE A 123 -16.56 17.71 1.59
CA ILE A 123 -16.04 16.42 2.09
C ILE A 123 -16.70 16.10 3.43
N ILE A 124 -16.77 17.08 4.33
CA ILE A 124 -17.37 16.91 5.67
C ILE A 124 -18.85 16.55 5.56
N THR A 125 -19.61 17.25 4.72
CA THR A 125 -21.03 16.96 4.45
C THR A 125 -21.21 15.61 3.76
N SER A 126 -20.34 15.25 2.82
CA SER A 126 -20.36 13.93 2.18
C SER A 126 -20.18 12.81 3.22
N VAL A 127 -19.18 12.91 4.09
CA VAL A 127 -18.96 11.93 5.16
C VAL A 127 -20.15 11.88 6.12
N LEU A 128 -20.69 13.04 6.50
CA LEU A 128 -21.85 13.14 7.39
C LEU A 128 -23.11 12.52 6.79
N VAL A 129 -23.27 12.50 5.46
CA VAL A 129 -24.41 11.88 4.76
C VAL A 129 -24.16 10.39 4.50
N ILE A 130 -22.94 9.99 4.17
CA ILE A 130 -22.58 8.59 3.88
C ILE A 130 -22.82 7.70 5.10
N ILE A 131 -22.41 8.14 6.29
CA ILE A 131 -22.55 7.37 7.54
C ILE A 131 -24.02 6.97 7.84
N PRO A 132 -24.99 7.89 7.90
CA PRO A 132 -26.39 7.55 8.18
C PRO A 132 -27.01 6.76 7.02
N VAL A 133 -26.63 7.02 5.76
CA VAL A 133 -27.12 6.24 4.61
C VAL A 133 -26.65 4.79 4.70
N LEU A 134 -25.37 4.54 5.03
CA LEU A 134 -24.86 3.18 5.28
C LEU A 134 -25.58 2.50 6.43
N HIS A 135 -25.84 3.23 7.51
CA HIS A 135 -26.56 2.68 8.66
C HIS A 135 -28.00 2.31 8.31
N LEU A 136 -28.68 3.15 7.52
CA LEU A 136 -30.04 2.91 7.03
C LEU A 136 -30.06 1.71 6.07
N ILE A 137 -29.11 1.64 5.14
CA ILE A 137 -28.94 0.47 4.27
C ILE A 137 -28.75 -0.79 5.11
N TYR A 138 -27.86 -0.79 6.10
CA TYR A 138 -27.62 -1.98 6.93
C TYR A 138 -28.89 -2.46 7.65
N TYR A 139 -29.67 -1.53 8.24
CA TYR A 139 -30.86 -1.89 9.02
C TYR A 139 -32.06 -2.26 8.15
N TYR A 140 -32.26 -1.55 7.03
CA TYR A 140 -33.41 -1.75 6.15
C TYR A 140 -33.13 -2.71 4.99
N THR A 141 -31.89 -3.17 4.79
CA THR A 141 -31.62 -4.15 3.74
C THR A 141 -32.34 -5.45 4.07
N PRO A 142 -33.30 -5.88 3.25
CA PRO A 142 -33.97 -7.15 3.46
C PRO A 142 -32.94 -8.27 3.36
N LYS A 143 -33.02 -9.23 4.29
CA LYS A 143 -32.15 -10.43 4.33
C LYS A 143 -32.07 -11.15 2.97
N PHE A 144 -33.12 -11.02 2.15
CA PHE A 144 -33.16 -11.51 0.77
C PHE A 144 -32.09 -10.89 -0.15
N LEU A 145 -31.87 -9.58 -0.12
CA LEU A 145 -30.86 -8.94 -0.97
C LEU A 145 -29.44 -9.34 -0.57
N ILE A 146 -29.17 -9.43 0.74
CA ILE A 146 -27.87 -9.92 1.24
C ILE A 146 -27.66 -11.37 0.79
N SER A 147 -28.68 -12.22 0.96
CA SER A 147 -28.61 -13.62 0.52
C SER A 147 -28.41 -13.75 -0.99
N LEU A 148 -29.05 -12.88 -1.79
CA LEU A 148 -28.92 -12.87 -3.24
C LEU A 148 -27.52 -12.45 -3.67
N VAL A 149 -26.96 -11.40 -3.05
CA VAL A 149 -25.58 -10.95 -3.31
C VAL A 149 -24.58 -12.03 -2.92
N ILE A 150 -24.71 -12.61 -1.72
CA ILE A 150 -23.83 -13.70 -1.26
C ILE A 150 -23.92 -14.91 -2.21
N ASN A 151 -25.13 -15.31 -2.60
CA ASN A 151 -25.33 -16.43 -3.52
C ASN A 151 -24.73 -16.12 -4.90
N PHE A 152 -24.90 -14.89 -5.40
CA PHE A 152 -24.31 -14.46 -6.66
C PHE A 152 -22.77 -14.45 -6.62
N THR A 153 -22.18 -13.97 -5.52
CA THR A 153 -20.73 -14.01 -5.30
C THR A 153 -20.22 -15.44 -5.21
N HIS A 154 -20.91 -16.32 -4.47
CA HIS A 154 -20.57 -17.74 -4.39
C HIS A 154 -20.65 -18.42 -5.75
N TRP A 155 -21.73 -18.17 -6.49
CA TRP A 155 -21.92 -18.69 -7.84
C TRP A 155 -20.79 -18.22 -8.75
N SER A 156 -20.52 -16.91 -8.81
CA SER A 156 -19.40 -16.36 -9.59
C SER A 156 -18.05 -17.01 -9.24
N SER A 157 -17.75 -17.16 -7.94
CA SER A 157 -16.50 -17.79 -7.48
C SER A 157 -16.40 -19.27 -7.87
N TYR A 158 -17.51 -19.99 -7.86
CA TYR A 158 -17.59 -21.38 -8.30
C TYR A 158 -17.38 -21.49 -9.82
N PHE A 159 -17.99 -20.60 -10.59
CA PHE A 159 -17.82 -20.53 -12.05
C PHE A 159 -16.37 -20.26 -12.44
N ILE A 160 -15.70 -19.31 -11.78
CA ILE A 160 -14.28 -19.02 -12.01
C ILE A 160 -13.42 -20.24 -11.68
N SER A 161 -13.67 -20.89 -10.53
CA SER A 161 -12.92 -22.07 -10.11
C SER A 161 -13.11 -23.24 -11.09
N PHE A 162 -14.33 -23.44 -11.57
CA PHE A 162 -14.65 -24.46 -12.58
C PHE A 162 -13.85 -24.27 -13.88
N ILE A 163 -13.74 -23.01 -14.36
CA ILE A 163 -12.95 -22.67 -15.55
C ILE A 163 -11.46 -22.95 -15.32
N ILE A 164 -10.92 -22.56 -14.16
CA ILE A 164 -9.51 -22.75 -13.80
C ILE A 164 -9.17 -24.25 -13.69
N ASP A 165 -10.04 -25.06 -13.08
CA ASP A 165 -9.80 -26.50 -12.91
C ASP A 165 -9.89 -27.27 -14.24
N HIS A 166 -10.69 -26.79 -15.20
CA HIS A 166 -10.73 -27.36 -16.57
C HIS A 166 -9.51 -26.94 -17.42
N ALA A 167 -8.75 -25.93 -17.02
CA ALA A 167 -7.50 -25.54 -17.67
C ALA A 167 -6.35 -26.50 -17.28
N SER A 168 -6.38 -27.70 -17.87
CA SER A 168 -5.32 -28.71 -17.73
C SER A 168 -4.14 -28.42 -18.67
N THR A 169 -2.95 -28.93 -18.32
CA THR A 169 -1.74 -28.81 -19.14
C THR A 169 -1.95 -29.30 -20.58
N ALA A 170 -2.71 -30.39 -20.76
CA ALA A 170 -3.00 -30.94 -22.08
C ALA A 170 -3.84 -29.98 -22.94
N VAL A 171 -4.90 -29.38 -22.37
CA VAL A 171 -5.79 -28.45 -23.09
C VAL A 171 -5.04 -27.19 -23.53
N VAL A 172 -4.19 -26.65 -22.64
CA VAL A 172 -3.40 -25.44 -22.93
C VAL A 172 -2.37 -25.70 -24.02
N VAL A 173 -1.67 -26.84 -23.97
CA VAL A 173 -0.66 -27.20 -24.98
C VAL A 173 -1.31 -27.45 -26.35
N ILE A 174 -2.44 -28.16 -26.42
CA ILE A 174 -3.18 -28.38 -27.67
C ILE A 174 -3.65 -27.06 -28.27
N LEU A 175 -4.17 -26.13 -27.46
CA LEU A 175 -4.62 -24.83 -27.93
C LEU A 175 -3.47 -23.92 -28.38
N LEU A 176 -2.34 -23.90 -27.66
CA LEU A 176 -1.16 -23.15 -28.08
C LEU A 176 -0.59 -23.67 -29.39
N LEU A 177 -0.44 -24.99 -29.53
CA LEU A 177 0.02 -25.61 -30.76
C LEU A 177 -0.96 -25.36 -31.93
N GLY A 178 -2.26 -25.47 -31.66
CA GLY A 178 -3.33 -25.16 -32.62
C GLY A 178 -3.33 -23.68 -33.06
N TYR A 179 -3.09 -22.76 -32.13
CA TYR A 179 -2.96 -21.34 -32.43
C TYR A 179 -1.73 -21.05 -33.29
N ILE A 180 -0.56 -21.58 -32.92
CA ILE A 180 0.69 -21.38 -33.67
C ILE A 180 0.54 -21.93 -35.09
N THR A 181 -0.03 -23.13 -35.26
CA THR A 181 -0.27 -23.69 -36.60
C THR A 181 -1.29 -22.87 -37.39
N ALA A 182 -2.39 -22.42 -36.78
CA ALA A 182 -3.36 -21.56 -37.45
C ALA A 182 -2.76 -20.23 -37.92
N VAL A 183 -1.88 -19.62 -37.12
CA VAL A 183 -1.19 -18.38 -37.49
C VAL A 183 -0.17 -18.61 -38.61
N VAL A 184 0.59 -19.70 -38.58
CA VAL A 184 1.60 -19.98 -39.62
C VAL A 184 0.97 -20.27 -40.98
N PHE A 185 -0.16 -21.00 -41.01
CA PHE A 185 -0.78 -21.43 -42.27
C PHE A 185 -1.89 -20.50 -42.79
N PHE A 186 -2.64 -19.83 -41.91
CA PHE A 186 -3.89 -19.13 -42.28
C PHE A 186 -3.89 -17.64 -41.94
N TRP A 187 -2.76 -17.05 -41.55
CA TRP A 187 -2.70 -15.61 -41.29
C TRP A 187 -2.87 -14.80 -42.58
N THR A 188 -3.87 -13.92 -42.59
CA THR A 188 -4.18 -13.03 -43.72
C THR A 188 -4.74 -11.72 -43.18
N ALA A 189 -4.38 -10.58 -43.78
CA ALA A 189 -4.76 -9.24 -43.31
C ALA A 189 -6.27 -9.03 -43.15
N GLN A 190 -7.11 -9.70 -43.95
CA GLN A 190 -8.57 -9.64 -43.85
C GLN A 190 -9.15 -10.35 -42.61
N ASN A 191 -8.45 -11.35 -42.06
CA ASN A 191 -8.96 -12.15 -40.93
C ASN A 191 -8.35 -11.71 -39.58
N ASN A 192 -7.66 -10.57 -39.55
CA ASN A 192 -6.89 -10.08 -38.41
C ASN A 192 -7.74 -9.96 -37.13
N PHE A 193 -9.00 -9.53 -37.25
CA PHE A 193 -9.93 -9.43 -36.11
C PHE A 193 -10.20 -10.79 -35.44
N LYS A 194 -10.39 -11.86 -36.23
CA LYS A 194 -10.63 -13.21 -35.69
C LYS A 194 -9.38 -13.76 -35.01
N PHE A 195 -8.21 -13.53 -35.60
CA PHE A 195 -6.94 -13.92 -34.99
C PHE A 195 -6.65 -13.15 -33.69
N HIS A 196 -7.04 -11.88 -33.61
CA HIS A 196 -6.93 -11.11 -32.37
C HIS A 196 -7.84 -11.68 -31.28
N CYS A 197 -9.10 -11.99 -31.60
CA CYS A 197 -10.04 -12.61 -30.66
C CYS A 197 -9.54 -13.97 -30.15
N ILE A 198 -9.04 -14.83 -31.05
CA ILE A 198 -8.45 -16.13 -30.70
C ILE A 198 -7.17 -15.96 -29.87
N SER A 199 -6.35 -14.95 -30.16
CA SER A 199 -5.15 -14.61 -29.38
C SER A 199 -5.51 -14.20 -27.96
N THR A 200 -6.48 -13.28 -27.79
CA THR A 200 -6.98 -12.87 -26.47
C THR A 200 -7.52 -14.06 -25.68
N LEU A 201 -8.27 -14.97 -26.32
CA LEU A 201 -8.77 -16.19 -25.69
C LEU A 201 -7.64 -17.16 -25.29
N THR A 202 -6.60 -17.27 -26.11
CA THR A 202 -5.42 -18.11 -25.83
C THR A 202 -4.62 -17.57 -24.64
N TRP A 203 -4.38 -16.26 -24.59
CA TRP A 203 -3.70 -15.60 -23.46
C TRP A 203 -4.53 -15.68 -22.17
N PHE A 204 -5.86 -15.55 -22.26
CA PHE A 204 -6.76 -15.72 -21.13
C PHE A 204 -6.69 -17.14 -20.54
N LEU A 205 -6.67 -18.17 -21.38
CA LEU A 205 -6.53 -19.57 -20.94
C LEU A 205 -5.14 -19.87 -20.37
N LEU A 206 -4.09 -19.24 -20.91
CA LEU A 206 -2.74 -19.31 -20.33
C LEU A 206 -2.72 -18.71 -18.92
N ALA A 207 -3.38 -17.57 -18.71
CA ALA A 207 -3.51 -16.96 -17.39
C ALA A 207 -4.27 -17.86 -16.40
N CYS A 208 -5.35 -18.52 -16.85
CA CYS A 208 -6.07 -19.51 -16.05
C CYS A 208 -5.19 -20.70 -15.65
N TYR A 209 -4.33 -21.18 -16.55
CA TYR A 209 -3.37 -22.24 -16.25
C TYR A 209 -2.33 -21.82 -15.22
N LEU A 210 -1.77 -20.61 -15.36
CA LEU A 210 -0.83 -20.06 -14.39
C LEU A 210 -1.48 -19.91 -13.01
N ALA A 211 -2.75 -19.48 -12.95
CA ALA A 211 -3.51 -19.44 -11.70
C ALA A 211 -3.74 -20.84 -11.11
N ASN A 212 -3.96 -21.87 -11.94
CA ASN A 212 -4.11 -23.26 -11.50
C ASN A 212 -2.86 -23.79 -10.76
N LEU A 213 -1.66 -23.36 -11.18
CA LEU A 213 -0.38 -23.72 -10.53
C LEU A 213 -0.27 -23.18 -9.09
N CYS A 214 -0.99 -22.10 -8.75
CA CYS A 214 -1.00 -21.52 -7.41
C CYS A 214 -1.84 -22.31 -6.38
N GLY A 215 -2.48 -23.42 -6.77
CA GLY A 215 -3.10 -24.37 -5.84
C GLY A 215 -4.24 -23.77 -5.00
N SER A 216 -4.08 -23.60 -3.69
CA SER A 216 -5.14 -23.05 -2.83
C SER A 216 -5.41 -21.56 -3.05
N LEU A 217 -4.51 -20.84 -3.74
CA LEU A 217 -4.62 -19.40 -4.00
C LEU A 217 -5.14 -19.07 -5.41
N LYS A 218 -5.66 -20.05 -6.14
CA LYS A 218 -6.16 -19.94 -7.53
C LYS A 218 -7.01 -18.70 -7.78
N ILE A 219 -8.00 -18.45 -6.92
CA ILE A 219 -8.96 -17.35 -7.09
C ILE A 219 -8.29 -16.01 -6.82
N ALA A 220 -7.42 -15.92 -5.81
CA ALA A 220 -6.70 -14.69 -5.48
C ALA A 220 -5.73 -14.31 -6.60
N ALA A 221 -4.93 -15.27 -7.07
CA ALA A 221 -3.94 -15.06 -8.13
C ALA A 221 -4.54 -14.69 -9.50
N PHE A 222 -5.82 -15.02 -9.73
CA PHE A 222 -6.53 -14.62 -10.96
C PHE A 222 -7.16 -13.22 -10.86
N VAL A 223 -7.50 -12.78 -9.64
CA VAL A 223 -8.16 -11.49 -9.39
C VAL A 223 -7.15 -10.35 -9.13
N THR A 224 -5.96 -10.67 -8.62
CA THR A 224 -4.84 -9.72 -8.40
C THR A 224 -4.01 -9.51 -9.65
#